data_AF-A0AAP0BIU4-F1
#
_entry.id   AF-A0AAP0BIU4-F1
#
_cell.length_a   1.000
_cell.length_b   1.000
_cell.length_c   1.000
_cell.angle_alpha   90.00
_cell.angle_beta   90.00
_cell.angle_gamma   90.00
#
_symmetry.space_group_name_H-M   'P 1'
#
loop_
_entity.id
_entity.type
_entity.pdbx_description
1 polymer ?
#
loop_
_entity_poly.entity_id
_entity_poly.type
_entity_poly.pdbx_seq_one_letter_code
_entity_poly.pdbx_strand_id
1 'polypeptide(L)'
;MDSVEALVAHIQGLSGNPAEISHLHSILKQSEETLRAHASNLAPYIDQLQPSTHSLGYLYLLEAYSCGPVPRENVSSFHACVVGFINSCSAEQIRIVPEKFISLCKRFKDQVIQHQLPIQAVAPFMTAVRKLQSSHEQLTALHSDYLLLCLLSKCYKAGTGILNDEILEIDQPRDFFLYCYYGGMINIGLKQFRKALECFHNVVTAPMTPINAIAIEAYKKYILVSLIHQGQIPTFPKYTASSAQRSLKSYAQCYVELANCYATGKYSELKAFIQSNMEKFQSDNNLGLVKQVLSSLYKRNIQRLTQTYLTLSLQDIAKAVHLSTSKEAEMRVLQMIQGGDIFATINQKDGMVSFHEDPEQYKTCEMILQIDSSIQRLMGLSQKLTAIEEHISCDPVYVTKIGRERPRFDFDDFDSVPHKFL
;
A
#
# COMPACT_ATOMS: atom_id res chain seq x y z
N MET A 1 -45.58 -1.08 13.60
CA MET A 1 -44.25 -0.98 14.21
C MET A 1 -43.93 -2.36 14.72
N ASP A 2 -43.14 -3.11 13.96
CA ASP A 2 -42.79 -4.47 14.36
C ASP A 2 -41.82 -4.40 15.55
N SER A 3 -42.09 -5.16 16.60
CA SER A 3 -41.20 -5.23 17.76
C SER A 3 -39.85 -5.83 17.36
N VAL A 4 -38.78 -5.50 18.09
CA VAL A 4 -37.44 -6.08 17.85
C VAL A 4 -37.49 -7.62 17.92
N GLU A 5 -38.37 -8.18 18.76
CA GLU A 5 -38.63 -9.63 18.84
C GLU A 5 -39.18 -10.21 17.54
N ALA A 6 -40.15 -9.55 16.90
CA ALA A 6 -40.69 -9.98 15.61
C ALA A 6 -39.60 -9.94 14.52
N LEU A 7 -38.73 -8.94 14.56
CA LEU A 7 -37.59 -8.84 13.65
C LEU A 7 -36.62 -10.00 13.81
N VAL A 8 -36.30 -10.40 15.05
CA VAL A 8 -35.43 -11.56 15.33
C VAL A 8 -36.05 -12.85 14.81
N ALA A 9 -37.36 -13.04 14.98
CA ALA A 9 -38.07 -14.19 14.41
C ALA A 9 -38.00 -14.20 12.86
N HIS A 10 -38.15 -13.04 12.21
CA HIS A 10 -37.95 -12.92 10.76
C HIS A 10 -36.52 -13.24 10.33
N ILE A 11 -35.51 -12.79 11.08
CA ILE A 11 -34.11 -13.12 10.81
C ILE A 11 -33.91 -14.64 10.90
N GLN A 12 -34.39 -15.29 11.96
CA GLN A 12 -34.24 -16.74 12.14
C GLN A 12 -34.96 -17.55 11.04
N GLY A 13 -36.15 -17.10 10.61
CA GLY A 13 -36.94 -17.78 9.59
C GLY A 13 -36.38 -17.62 8.17
N LEU A 14 -35.93 -16.42 7.80
CA LEU A 14 -35.62 -16.06 6.41
C LEU A 14 -34.13 -16.16 6.04
N SER A 15 -33.22 -16.26 7.02
CA SER A 15 -31.77 -16.27 6.72
C SER A 15 -31.26 -17.59 6.12
N GLY A 16 -32.04 -18.67 6.22
CA GLY A 16 -31.65 -20.00 5.74
C GLY A 16 -31.84 -20.22 4.24
N ASN A 17 -32.66 -19.40 3.57
CA ASN A 17 -33.00 -19.55 2.16
C ASN A 17 -32.48 -18.36 1.33
N PRO A 18 -31.53 -18.55 0.39
CA PRO A 18 -30.97 -17.47 -0.43
C PRO A 18 -32.00 -16.62 -1.18
N ALA A 19 -33.13 -17.22 -1.60
CA ALA A 19 -34.20 -16.49 -2.28
C ALA A 19 -34.90 -15.47 -1.37
N GLU A 20 -34.99 -15.79 -0.08
CA GLU A 20 -35.69 -14.98 0.94
C GLU A 20 -34.79 -13.90 1.57
N ILE A 21 -33.46 -13.98 1.38
CA ILE A 21 -32.52 -12.98 1.89
C ILE A 21 -32.81 -11.59 1.32
N SER A 22 -33.27 -11.50 0.07
CA SER A 22 -33.68 -10.23 -0.55
C SER A 22 -34.88 -9.61 0.17
N HIS A 23 -35.84 -10.44 0.56
CA HIS A 23 -37.01 -10.03 1.33
C HIS A 23 -36.61 -9.60 2.75
N LEU A 24 -35.77 -10.40 3.41
CA LEU A 24 -35.20 -10.07 4.72
C LEU A 24 -34.46 -8.73 4.71
N HIS A 25 -33.66 -8.46 3.67
CA HIS A 25 -32.98 -7.18 3.51
C HIS A 25 -33.96 -5.99 3.45
N SER A 26 -35.08 -6.14 2.72
CA SER A 26 -36.11 -5.10 2.64
C SER A 26 -36.73 -4.80 4.01
N ILE A 27 -37.07 -5.85 4.79
CA ILE A 27 -37.61 -5.72 6.15
C ILE A 27 -36.59 -5.02 7.07
N LEU A 28 -35.33 -5.49 7.05
CA LEU A 28 -34.26 -4.92 7.87
C LEU A 28 -34.04 -3.43 7.57
N LYS A 29 -34.06 -3.05 6.29
CA LYS A 29 -33.94 -1.66 5.85
C LYS A 29 -35.08 -0.77 6.36
N GLN A 30 -36.30 -1.28 6.40
CA GLN A 30 -37.45 -0.54 6.95
C GLN A 30 -37.38 -0.39 8.48
N SER A 31 -36.78 -1.37 9.17
CA SER A 31 -36.66 -1.40 10.63
C SER A 31 -35.48 -0.60 11.22
N GLU A 32 -34.64 0.04 10.40
CA GLU A 32 -33.39 0.66 10.86
C GLU A 32 -33.59 1.73 11.93
N GLU A 33 -34.60 2.58 11.81
CA GLU A 33 -34.88 3.62 12.81
C GLU A 33 -35.29 3.01 14.14
N THR A 34 -36.08 1.93 14.11
CA THR A 34 -36.49 1.19 15.30
C THR A 34 -35.30 0.51 15.98
N LEU A 35 -34.37 -0.06 15.20
CA LEU A 35 -33.13 -0.65 15.74
C LEU A 35 -32.25 0.39 16.41
N ARG A 36 -32.09 1.58 15.81
CA ARG A 36 -31.33 2.69 16.42
C ARG A 36 -31.98 3.19 17.71
N ALA A 37 -33.31 3.29 17.74
CA ALA A 37 -34.04 3.73 18.94
C ALA A 37 -33.85 2.76 20.13
N HIS A 38 -33.65 1.47 19.87
CA HIS A 38 -33.49 0.43 20.89
C HIS A 38 -32.02 -0.04 21.06
N ALA A 39 -31.05 0.72 20.56
CA ALA A 39 -29.64 0.30 20.46
C ALA A 39 -29.05 -0.25 21.77
N SER A 40 -29.38 0.32 22.93
CA SER A 40 -28.85 -0.13 24.24
C SER A 40 -29.32 -1.53 24.66
N ASN A 41 -30.45 -2.00 24.13
CA ASN A 41 -31.11 -3.23 24.56
C ASN A 41 -31.00 -4.36 23.52
N LEU A 42 -30.13 -4.21 22.51
CA LEU A 42 -30.00 -5.18 21.42
C LEU A 42 -29.13 -6.41 21.78
N ALA A 43 -28.27 -6.30 22.79
CA ALA A 43 -27.36 -7.38 23.21
C ALA A 43 -28.03 -8.77 23.40
N PRO A 44 -29.13 -8.92 24.18
CA PRO A 44 -29.77 -10.23 24.37
C PRO A 44 -30.39 -10.82 23.11
N TYR A 45 -30.71 -9.99 22.10
CA TYR A 45 -31.22 -10.45 20.82
C TYR A 45 -30.10 -10.91 19.88
N ILE A 46 -28.92 -10.30 19.99
CA ILE A 46 -27.73 -10.72 19.25
C ILE A 46 -27.30 -12.12 19.70
N ASP A 47 -27.36 -12.41 21.00
CA ASP A 47 -26.99 -13.72 21.56
C ASP A 47 -27.90 -14.88 21.09
N GLN A 48 -29.11 -14.57 20.60
CA GLN A 48 -30.05 -15.56 20.04
C GLN A 48 -29.75 -15.90 18.58
N LEU A 49 -28.82 -15.18 17.94
CA LEU A 49 -28.50 -15.34 16.53
C LEU A 49 -27.14 -15.99 16.32
N GLN A 50 -27.07 -16.89 15.36
CA GLN A 50 -25.82 -17.48 14.90
C GLN A 50 -25.14 -16.60 13.82
N PRO A 51 -23.89 -16.14 14.04
CA PRO A 51 -23.18 -15.27 13.09
C PRO A 51 -23.03 -15.81 11.67
N SER A 52 -22.89 -17.14 11.50
CA SER A 52 -22.62 -17.77 10.20
C SER A 52 -23.87 -17.91 9.33
N THR A 53 -25.03 -18.20 9.93
CA THR A 53 -26.29 -18.41 9.21
C THR A 53 -27.09 -17.11 9.09
N HIS A 54 -27.11 -16.29 10.14
CA HIS A 54 -27.92 -15.07 10.22
C HIS A 54 -27.10 -13.80 9.99
N SER A 55 -26.03 -13.87 9.19
CA SER A 55 -25.03 -12.81 9.10
C SER A 55 -25.60 -11.44 8.74
N LEU A 56 -26.58 -11.38 7.84
CA LEU A 56 -27.22 -10.13 7.42
C LEU A 56 -27.98 -9.48 8.57
N GLY A 57 -28.88 -10.22 9.22
CA GLY A 57 -29.64 -9.71 10.37
C GLY A 57 -28.75 -9.37 11.57
N TYR A 58 -27.76 -10.24 11.84
CA TYR A 58 -26.76 -10.02 12.88
C TYR A 58 -25.97 -8.71 12.63
N LEU A 59 -25.58 -8.44 11.38
CA LEU A 59 -24.89 -7.20 11.01
C LEU A 59 -25.73 -5.96 11.31
N TYR A 60 -27.03 -5.97 10.98
CA TYR A 60 -27.93 -4.85 11.27
C TYR A 60 -28.05 -4.57 12.78
N LEU A 61 -28.23 -5.63 13.57
CA LEU A 61 -28.33 -5.52 15.03
C LEU A 61 -27.02 -5.06 15.67
N LEU A 62 -25.88 -5.65 15.26
CA LEU A 62 -24.58 -5.32 15.81
C LEU A 62 -24.11 -3.91 15.39
N GLU A 63 -24.39 -3.48 14.16
CA GLU A 63 -24.11 -2.11 13.71
C GLU A 63 -24.96 -1.10 14.48
N ALA A 64 -26.26 -1.37 14.68
CA ALA A 64 -27.12 -0.51 15.50
C ALA A 64 -26.67 -0.48 16.97
N TYR A 65 -26.30 -1.62 17.56
CA TYR A 65 -25.74 -1.71 18.91
C TYR A 65 -24.46 -0.88 19.04
N SER A 66 -23.58 -0.94 18.04
CA SER A 66 -22.34 -0.15 18.00
C SER A 66 -22.54 1.35 17.79
N CYS A 67 -23.75 1.82 17.40
CA CYS A 67 -24.05 3.25 17.29
C CYS A 67 -24.15 3.92 18.65
N GLY A 68 -24.55 3.17 19.69
CA GLY A 68 -24.71 3.68 21.04
C GLY A 68 -23.38 3.81 21.79
N PRO A 69 -23.32 4.62 22.86
CA PRO A 69 -22.17 4.64 23.75
C PRO A 69 -22.05 3.28 24.45
N VAL A 70 -21.01 2.50 24.12
CA VAL A 70 -20.71 1.24 24.80
C VAL A 70 -20.15 1.57 26.19
N PRO A 71 -20.79 1.18 27.30
CA PRO A 71 -20.25 1.39 28.64
C PRO A 71 -18.87 0.73 28.77
N ARG A 72 -17.95 1.35 29.51
CA ARG A 72 -16.57 0.85 29.67
C ARG A 72 -16.49 -0.61 30.13
N GLU A 73 -17.45 -1.03 30.95
CA GLU A 73 -17.55 -2.40 31.49
C GLU A 73 -17.89 -3.45 30.41
N ASN A 74 -18.55 -3.04 29.33
CA ASN A 74 -19.00 -3.92 28.24
C ASN A 74 -18.13 -3.85 26.98
N VAL A 75 -17.02 -3.11 27.01
CA VAL A 75 -16.13 -2.96 25.84
C VAL A 75 -15.50 -4.30 25.45
N SER A 76 -15.08 -5.10 26.44
CA SER A 76 -14.46 -6.41 26.19
C SER A 76 -15.43 -7.42 25.58
N SER A 77 -16.67 -7.47 26.07
CA SER A 77 -17.72 -8.34 25.53
C SER A 77 -18.15 -7.89 24.13
N PHE A 78 -18.27 -6.58 23.90
CA PHE A 78 -18.52 -6.03 22.57
C PHE A 78 -17.39 -6.38 21.59
N HIS A 79 -16.12 -6.17 21.96
CA HIS A 79 -14.98 -6.55 21.12
C HIS A 79 -15.00 -8.05 20.78
N ALA A 80 -15.26 -8.91 21.77
CA ALA A 80 -15.37 -10.35 21.55
C ALA A 80 -16.51 -10.71 20.58
N CYS A 81 -17.67 -10.05 20.72
CA CYS A 81 -18.82 -10.22 19.84
C CYS A 81 -18.51 -9.80 18.39
N VAL A 82 -17.88 -8.62 18.19
CA VAL A 82 -17.48 -8.15 16.85
C VAL A 82 -16.45 -9.09 16.22
N VAL A 83 -15.44 -9.51 16.98
CA VAL A 83 -14.41 -10.44 16.49
C VAL A 83 -15.01 -11.80 16.14
N GLY A 84 -15.88 -12.34 17.00
CA GLY A 84 -16.61 -13.58 16.75
C GLY A 84 -17.46 -13.51 15.48
N PHE A 85 -18.14 -12.37 15.27
CA PHE A 85 -18.91 -12.11 14.06
C PHE A 85 -18.03 -12.05 12.81
N ILE A 86 -16.97 -11.22 12.81
CA ILE A 86 -16.06 -11.08 11.65
C ILE A 86 -15.47 -12.44 11.26
N ASN A 87 -15.08 -13.27 12.23
CA ASN A 87 -14.49 -14.58 11.95
C ASN A 87 -15.51 -15.57 11.39
N SER A 88 -16.78 -15.49 11.81
CA SER A 88 -17.79 -16.52 11.51
C SER A 88 -18.81 -16.13 10.44
N CYS A 89 -18.96 -14.85 10.10
CA CYS A 89 -19.99 -14.38 9.17
C CYS A 89 -19.81 -14.91 7.73
N SER A 90 -20.92 -15.04 7.01
CA SER A 90 -20.96 -15.37 5.58
C SER A 90 -20.53 -14.16 4.74
N ALA A 91 -19.55 -14.37 3.85
CA ALA A 91 -19.06 -13.35 2.92
C ALA A 91 -20.17 -12.89 1.95
N GLU A 92 -21.01 -13.81 1.48
CA GLU A 92 -22.10 -13.50 0.54
C GLU A 92 -23.12 -12.54 1.16
N GLN A 93 -23.52 -12.81 2.42
CA GLN A 93 -24.52 -11.99 3.10
C GLN A 93 -23.99 -10.60 3.47
N ILE A 94 -22.73 -10.48 3.92
CA ILE A 94 -22.17 -9.15 4.25
C ILE A 94 -21.94 -8.29 3.01
N ARG A 95 -21.70 -8.90 1.83
CA ARG A 95 -21.54 -8.19 0.56
C ARG A 95 -22.85 -7.62 0.01
N ILE A 96 -24.01 -8.03 0.55
CA ILE A 96 -25.30 -7.42 0.22
C ILE A 96 -25.36 -5.97 0.75
N VAL A 97 -24.76 -5.72 1.92
CA VAL A 97 -24.74 -4.40 2.57
C VAL A 97 -23.34 -4.05 3.08
N PRO A 98 -22.36 -3.86 2.16
CA PRO A 98 -20.95 -3.70 2.52
C PRO A 98 -20.71 -2.46 3.38
N GLU A 99 -21.47 -1.38 3.17
CA GLU A 99 -21.35 -0.13 3.92
C GLU A 99 -21.57 -0.32 5.43
N LYS A 100 -22.53 -1.17 5.83
CA LYS A 100 -22.76 -1.47 7.26
C LYS A 100 -21.63 -2.28 7.86
N PHE A 101 -21.10 -3.25 7.12
CA PHE A 101 -19.96 -4.05 7.55
C PHE A 101 -18.70 -3.19 7.71
N ILE A 102 -18.46 -2.29 6.77
CA ILE A 102 -17.36 -1.31 6.81
C ILE A 102 -17.53 -0.37 8.01
N SER A 103 -18.75 0.17 8.24
CA SER A 103 -19.07 1.02 9.39
C SER A 103 -18.76 0.33 10.72
N LEU A 104 -19.24 -0.91 10.90
CA LEU A 104 -18.99 -1.72 12.08
C LEU A 104 -17.48 -1.93 12.31
N CYS A 105 -16.75 -2.33 11.28
CA CYS A 105 -15.30 -2.53 11.36
C CYS A 105 -14.59 -1.23 11.75
N LYS A 106 -14.94 -0.10 11.12
CA LYS A 106 -14.33 1.21 11.42
C LYS A 106 -14.57 1.64 12.87
N ARG A 107 -15.78 1.44 13.40
CA ARG A 107 -16.06 1.71 14.83
C ARG A 107 -15.25 0.82 15.76
N PHE A 108 -15.15 -0.48 15.44
CA PHE A 108 -14.31 -1.40 16.20
C PHE A 108 -12.84 -0.97 16.19
N LYS A 109 -12.30 -0.56 15.03
CA LYS A 109 -10.95 0.01 14.91
C LYS A 109 -10.78 1.25 15.79
N ASP A 110 -11.72 2.20 15.73
CA ASP A 110 -11.62 3.44 16.50
C ASP A 110 -11.62 3.17 18.01
N GLN A 111 -12.44 2.20 18.47
CA GLN A 111 -12.44 1.76 19.87
C GLN A 111 -11.12 1.10 20.29
N VAL A 112 -10.59 0.14 19.52
CA VAL A 112 -9.31 -0.51 19.90
C VAL A 112 -8.14 0.46 19.88
N ILE A 113 -8.16 1.47 19.00
CA ILE A 113 -7.15 2.54 18.98
C ILE A 113 -7.30 3.43 20.21
N GLN A 114 -8.53 3.85 20.55
CA GLN A 114 -8.81 4.65 21.74
C GLN A 114 -8.37 3.95 23.03
N HIS A 115 -8.55 2.62 23.10
CA HIS A 115 -8.14 1.78 24.22
C HIS A 115 -6.67 1.30 24.15
N GLN A 116 -5.89 1.78 23.19
CA GLN A 116 -4.46 1.46 23.02
C GLN A 116 -4.16 -0.05 22.82
N LEU A 117 -5.10 -0.80 22.24
CA LEU A 117 -4.99 -2.24 21.96
C LEU A 117 -5.13 -2.57 20.46
N PRO A 118 -4.46 -1.86 19.52
CA PRO A 118 -4.66 -2.04 18.08
C PRO A 118 -4.29 -3.45 17.58
N ILE A 119 -3.43 -4.18 18.31
CA ILE A 119 -3.02 -5.54 17.96
C ILE A 119 -4.20 -6.54 17.94
N GLN A 120 -5.22 -6.31 18.78
CA GLN A 120 -6.41 -7.18 18.84
C GLN A 120 -7.22 -7.16 17.55
N ALA A 121 -7.14 -6.06 16.78
CA ALA A 121 -7.89 -5.91 15.54
C ALA A 121 -7.12 -6.38 14.30
N VAL A 122 -5.82 -6.67 14.36
CA VAL A 122 -5.00 -7.02 13.18
C VAL A 122 -5.55 -8.28 12.49
N ALA A 123 -5.65 -9.41 13.19
CA ALA A 123 -6.12 -10.67 12.59
C ALA A 123 -7.62 -10.61 12.16
N PRO A 124 -8.54 -10.05 12.96
CA PRO A 124 -9.92 -9.84 12.52
C PRO A 124 -10.02 -8.97 11.27
N PHE A 125 -9.27 -7.86 11.17
CA PHE A 125 -9.31 -7.00 9.98
C PHE A 125 -8.80 -7.69 8.73
N MET A 126 -7.76 -8.53 8.84
CA MET A 126 -7.32 -9.36 7.71
C MET A 126 -8.47 -10.25 7.20
N THR A 127 -9.19 -10.88 8.12
CA THR A 127 -10.37 -11.70 7.79
C THR A 127 -11.49 -10.86 7.17
N ALA A 128 -11.77 -9.69 7.73
CA ALA A 128 -12.79 -8.76 7.22
C ALA A 128 -12.47 -8.29 5.80
N VAL A 129 -11.21 -7.94 5.51
CA VAL A 129 -10.76 -7.55 4.17
C VAL A 129 -11.01 -8.68 3.17
N ARG A 130 -10.58 -9.91 3.50
CA ARG A 130 -10.75 -11.08 2.62
C ARG A 130 -12.21 -11.43 2.38
N LYS A 131 -13.07 -11.32 3.39
CA LYS A 131 -14.51 -11.57 3.21
C LYS A 131 -15.20 -10.48 2.39
N LEU A 132 -14.75 -9.23 2.47
CA LEU A 132 -15.32 -8.12 1.71
C LEU A 132 -14.87 -8.10 0.24
N GLN A 133 -13.65 -8.56 -0.05
CA GLN A 133 -13.10 -8.63 -1.41
C GLN A 133 -13.92 -9.58 -2.31
N SER A 134 -14.46 -9.07 -3.42
CA SER A 134 -15.08 -9.92 -4.45
C SER A 134 -14.03 -10.65 -5.29
N SER A 135 -12.89 -9.99 -5.51
CA SER A 135 -11.68 -10.51 -6.16
C SER A 135 -10.46 -10.14 -5.32
N HIS A 136 -9.38 -10.93 -5.43
CA HIS A 136 -8.08 -10.61 -4.81
C HIS A 136 -7.46 -9.32 -5.38
N GLU A 137 -7.93 -8.87 -6.54
CA GLU A 137 -7.44 -7.66 -7.22
C GLU A 137 -8.17 -6.38 -6.77
N GLN A 138 -9.21 -6.50 -5.94
CA GLN A 138 -10.02 -5.37 -5.49
C GLN A 138 -9.46 -4.70 -4.23
N LEU A 139 -9.28 -3.38 -4.29
CA LEU A 139 -9.00 -2.55 -3.12
C LEU A 139 -10.28 -2.21 -2.37
N THR A 140 -10.51 -2.83 -1.23
CA THR A 140 -11.63 -2.49 -0.35
C THR A 140 -11.28 -1.36 0.61
N ALA A 141 -12.29 -0.66 1.13
CA ALA A 141 -12.14 0.42 2.11
C ALA A 141 -11.47 0.01 3.43
N LEU A 142 -11.36 -1.29 3.73
CA LEU A 142 -10.75 -1.81 4.95
C LEU A 142 -9.24 -2.08 4.82
N HIS A 143 -8.68 -2.05 3.61
CA HIS A 143 -7.25 -2.29 3.37
C HIS A 143 -6.37 -1.25 4.08
N SER A 144 -6.70 0.04 3.90
CA SER A 144 -5.96 1.14 4.51
C SER A 144 -6.03 1.08 6.04
N ASP A 145 -7.20 0.75 6.60
CA ASP A 145 -7.42 0.59 8.03
C ASP A 145 -6.63 -0.60 8.62
N TYR A 146 -6.58 -1.73 7.91
CA TYR A 146 -5.75 -2.88 8.30
C TYR A 146 -4.26 -2.51 8.35
N LEU A 147 -3.74 -1.81 7.33
CA LEU A 147 -2.34 -1.38 7.31
C LEU A 147 -2.04 -0.37 8.42
N LEU A 148 -2.98 0.53 8.72
CA LEU A 148 -2.87 1.44 9.86
C LEU A 148 -2.75 0.66 11.19
N LEU A 149 -3.60 -0.36 11.40
CA LEU A 149 -3.53 -1.22 12.58
C LEU A 149 -2.18 -1.95 12.68
N CYS A 150 -1.65 -2.45 11.56
CA CYS A 150 -0.32 -3.06 11.50
C CYS A 150 0.79 -2.07 11.87
N LEU A 151 0.67 -0.80 11.45
CA LEU A 151 1.63 0.24 11.80
C LEU A 151 1.59 0.58 13.29
N LEU A 152 0.40 0.81 13.85
CA LEU A 152 0.21 1.18 15.26
C LEU A 152 0.63 0.05 16.21
N SER A 153 0.35 -1.20 15.84
CA SER A 153 0.79 -2.39 16.59
C SER A 153 2.25 -2.77 16.38
N LYS A 154 2.95 -2.12 15.42
CA LYS A 154 4.31 -2.47 14.97
C LYS A 154 4.43 -3.91 14.42
N CYS A 155 3.31 -4.51 14.01
CA CYS A 155 3.25 -5.85 13.41
C CYS A 155 3.42 -5.79 11.87
N TYR A 156 4.54 -5.25 11.39
CA TYR A 156 4.77 -4.99 9.96
C TYR A 156 4.68 -6.24 9.08
N LYS A 157 5.11 -7.40 9.60
CA LYS A 157 5.07 -8.67 8.85
C LYS A 157 3.65 -9.11 8.50
N ALA A 158 2.66 -8.82 9.36
CA ALA A 158 1.25 -9.09 9.06
C ALA A 158 0.77 -8.29 7.83
N GLY A 159 1.21 -7.04 7.69
CA GLY A 159 0.88 -6.18 6.56
C GLY A 159 1.42 -6.67 5.22
N THR A 160 2.53 -7.42 5.21
CA THR A 160 3.18 -7.86 3.96
C THR A 160 2.32 -8.80 3.12
N GLY A 161 1.41 -9.56 3.73
CA GLY A 161 0.53 -10.47 3.00
C GLY A 161 -0.32 -9.74 1.98
N ILE A 162 -1.06 -8.71 2.41
CA ILE A 162 -1.90 -7.89 1.54
C ILE A 162 -1.06 -7.06 0.58
N LEU A 163 0.08 -6.52 1.03
CA LEU A 163 0.93 -5.66 0.18
C LEU A 163 1.59 -6.42 -0.99
N ASN A 164 1.60 -7.74 -0.97
CA ASN A 164 2.07 -8.56 -2.08
C ASN A 164 0.94 -8.96 -3.04
N ASP A 165 -0.33 -8.67 -2.72
CA ASP A 165 -1.44 -8.92 -3.63
C ASP A 165 -1.42 -7.90 -4.78
N GLU A 166 -1.76 -8.36 -5.99
CA GLU A 166 -1.83 -7.52 -7.19
C GLU A 166 -3.18 -6.79 -7.26
N ILE A 167 -3.26 -5.65 -6.58
CA ILE A 167 -4.46 -4.81 -6.58
C ILE A 167 -4.54 -3.98 -7.88
N LEU A 168 -5.61 -4.16 -8.63
CA LEU A 168 -5.87 -3.50 -9.92
C LEU A 168 -7.17 -2.68 -9.92
N GLU A 169 -8.18 -3.10 -9.15
CA GLU A 169 -9.48 -2.44 -9.09
C GLU A 169 -9.55 -1.49 -7.89
N ILE A 170 -9.81 -0.22 -8.14
CA ILE A 170 -9.82 0.84 -7.12
C ILE A 170 -11.10 1.65 -7.24
N ASP A 171 -11.92 1.60 -6.19
CA ASP A 171 -13.19 2.33 -6.15
C ASP A 171 -13.02 3.75 -5.58
N GLN A 172 -12.25 3.88 -4.49
CA GLN A 172 -12.14 5.12 -3.72
C GLN A 172 -10.70 5.67 -3.73
N PRO A 173 -10.47 6.87 -4.32
CA PRO A 173 -9.12 7.45 -4.41
C PRO A 173 -8.45 7.60 -3.05
N ARG A 174 -9.19 8.04 -2.01
CA ARG A 174 -8.65 8.24 -0.66
C ARG A 174 -8.08 6.94 -0.08
N ASP A 175 -8.77 5.82 -0.29
CA ASP A 175 -8.37 4.53 0.24
C ASP A 175 -7.10 4.03 -0.46
N PHE A 176 -6.96 4.29 -1.76
CA PHE A 176 -5.72 4.06 -2.50
C PHE A 176 -4.54 4.88 -1.96
N PHE A 177 -4.73 6.19 -1.75
CA PHE A 177 -3.69 7.04 -1.18
C PHE A 177 -3.19 6.53 0.18
N LEU A 178 -4.12 6.16 1.07
CA LEU A 178 -3.77 5.63 2.39
C LEU A 178 -3.15 4.23 2.31
N TYR A 179 -3.69 3.35 1.46
CA TYR A 179 -3.14 2.01 1.23
C TYR A 179 -1.67 2.09 0.83
N CYS A 180 -1.36 2.86 -0.20
CA CYS A 180 0.02 3.01 -0.67
C CYS A 180 0.89 3.76 0.35
N TYR A 181 0.39 4.80 1.02
CA TYR A 181 1.17 5.52 2.03
C TYR A 181 1.55 4.62 3.22
N TYR A 182 0.59 3.90 3.79
CA TYR A 182 0.84 2.98 4.91
C TYR A 182 1.66 1.77 4.47
N GLY A 183 1.43 1.25 3.26
CA GLY A 183 2.26 0.22 2.65
C GLY A 183 3.71 0.65 2.51
N GLY A 184 3.96 1.88 2.08
CA GLY A 184 5.29 2.47 2.03
C GLY A 184 5.95 2.55 3.40
N MET A 185 5.21 2.97 4.43
CA MET A 185 5.71 3.02 5.81
C MET A 185 6.04 1.64 6.40
N ILE A 186 5.20 0.64 6.14
CA ILE A 186 5.45 -0.76 6.56
C ILE A 186 6.73 -1.28 5.90
N ASN A 187 6.88 -1.07 4.59
CA ASN A 187 8.07 -1.47 3.84
C ASN A 187 9.34 -0.73 4.31
N ILE A 188 9.24 0.56 4.69
CA ILE A 188 10.32 1.28 5.37
C ILE A 188 10.72 0.56 6.68
N GLY A 189 9.74 0.21 7.52
CA GLY A 189 9.96 -0.47 8.79
C GLY A 189 10.67 -1.82 8.62
N LEU A 190 10.39 -2.50 7.51
CA LEU A 190 11.02 -3.76 7.11
C LEU A 190 12.32 -3.60 6.30
N LYS A 191 12.78 -2.36 6.08
CA LYS A 191 13.95 -2.02 5.23
C LYS A 191 13.84 -2.49 3.78
N GLN A 192 12.62 -2.75 3.30
CA GLN A 192 12.32 -3.08 1.90
C GLN A 192 12.14 -1.79 1.10
N PHE A 193 13.21 -1.00 0.98
CA PHE A 193 13.16 0.35 0.41
C PHE A 193 12.66 0.39 -1.04
N ARG A 194 12.98 -0.63 -1.85
CA ARG A 194 12.47 -0.75 -3.24
C ARG A 194 10.94 -0.78 -3.28
N LYS A 195 10.31 -1.67 -2.52
CA LYS A 195 8.85 -1.77 -2.41
C LYS A 195 8.24 -0.50 -1.81
N ALA A 196 8.91 0.10 -0.83
CA ALA A 196 8.46 1.38 -0.27
C ALA A 196 8.41 2.50 -1.32
N LEU A 197 9.43 2.57 -2.19
CA LEU A 197 9.46 3.52 -3.30
C LEU A 197 8.35 3.28 -4.31
N GLU A 198 8.06 2.02 -4.66
CA GLU A 198 6.93 1.67 -5.54
C GLU A 198 5.60 2.17 -4.95
N CYS A 199 5.37 1.95 -3.64
CA CYS A 199 4.17 2.46 -2.97
C CYS A 199 4.09 4.00 -2.98
N PHE A 200 5.17 4.70 -2.62
CA PHE A 200 5.15 6.17 -2.62
C PHE A 200 5.09 6.75 -4.04
N HIS A 201 5.70 6.09 -5.02
CA HIS A 201 5.60 6.45 -6.44
C HIS A 201 4.15 6.44 -6.90
N ASN A 202 3.39 5.41 -6.53
CA ASN A 202 1.97 5.31 -6.83
C ASN A 202 1.18 6.48 -6.22
N VAL A 203 1.50 6.90 -5.00
CA VAL A 203 0.87 8.08 -4.37
C VAL A 203 1.20 9.38 -5.10
N VAL A 204 2.49 9.65 -5.37
CA VAL A 204 2.91 10.96 -5.91
C VAL A 204 2.56 11.14 -7.38
N THR A 205 2.30 10.05 -8.09
CA THR A 205 1.92 10.07 -9.52
C THR A 205 0.43 9.92 -9.77
N ALA A 206 -0.35 9.51 -8.78
CA ALA A 206 -1.80 9.41 -8.89
C ALA A 206 -2.46 10.75 -9.23
N PRO A 207 -3.50 10.77 -10.08
CA PRO A 207 -4.28 11.97 -10.34
C PRO A 207 -4.87 12.55 -9.05
N MET A 208 -4.65 13.85 -8.81
CA MET A 208 -5.16 14.54 -7.62
C MET A 208 -5.52 15.99 -7.91
N THR A 209 -6.74 16.38 -7.57
CA THR A 209 -7.24 17.75 -7.63
C THR A 209 -8.31 17.93 -6.53
N PRO A 210 -8.06 18.68 -5.44
CA PRO A 210 -6.83 19.38 -5.05
C PRO A 210 -5.74 18.43 -4.51
N ILE A 211 -4.56 18.96 -4.23
CA ILE A 211 -3.49 18.22 -3.54
C ILE A 211 -3.93 17.83 -2.13
N ASN A 212 -3.64 16.59 -1.72
CA ASN A 212 -4.01 16.08 -0.41
C ASN A 212 -2.79 15.96 0.52
N ALA A 213 -3.03 16.02 1.83
CA ALA A 213 -1.97 15.96 2.84
C ALA A 213 -1.21 14.62 2.84
N ILE A 214 -1.88 13.52 2.45
CA ILE A 214 -1.29 12.19 2.37
C ILE A 214 -0.17 12.18 1.31
N ALA A 215 -0.41 12.79 0.15
CA ALA A 215 0.55 12.89 -0.94
C ALA A 215 1.76 13.75 -0.56
N ILE A 216 1.54 14.82 0.22
CA ILE A 216 2.64 15.65 0.73
C ILE A 216 3.54 14.82 1.66
N GLU A 217 2.97 14.12 2.64
CA GLU A 217 3.73 13.27 3.56
C GLU A 217 4.41 12.09 2.87
N ALA A 218 3.75 11.51 1.87
CA ALA A 218 4.31 10.47 1.02
C ALA A 218 5.51 11.00 0.23
N TYR A 219 5.42 12.20 -0.36
CA TYR A 219 6.51 12.78 -1.14
C TYR A 219 7.73 13.12 -0.30
N LYS A 220 7.55 13.63 0.93
CA LYS A 220 8.66 13.81 1.88
C LYS A 220 9.40 12.50 2.12
N LYS A 221 8.67 11.41 2.37
CA LYS A 221 9.26 10.06 2.60
C LYS A 221 9.83 9.46 1.31
N TYR A 222 9.22 9.71 0.16
CA TYR A 222 9.71 9.32 -1.15
C TYR A 222 11.11 9.88 -1.40
N ILE A 223 11.31 11.19 -1.13
CA ILE A 223 12.63 11.83 -1.24
C ILE A 223 13.65 11.11 -0.34
N LEU A 224 13.34 10.95 0.94
CA LEU A 224 14.28 10.35 1.90
C LEU A 224 14.65 8.91 1.52
N VAL A 225 13.66 8.09 1.17
CA VAL A 225 13.89 6.70 0.77
C VAL A 225 14.65 6.62 -0.55
N SER A 226 14.38 7.53 -1.50
CA SER A 226 15.10 7.59 -2.78
C SER A 226 16.58 7.89 -2.55
N LEU A 227 16.90 8.83 -1.66
CA LEU A 227 18.29 9.12 -1.27
C LEU A 227 18.96 7.93 -0.59
N ILE A 228 18.26 7.24 0.31
CA ILE A 228 18.81 6.07 1.03
C ILE A 228 19.10 4.90 0.08
N HIS A 229 18.18 4.62 -0.86
CA HIS A 229 18.26 3.42 -1.69
C HIS A 229 18.97 3.65 -3.03
N GLN A 230 18.66 4.75 -3.73
CA GLN A 230 19.14 5.04 -5.07
C GLN A 230 20.22 6.14 -5.10
N GLY A 231 20.36 6.91 -4.01
CA GLY A 231 21.30 8.03 -3.92
C GLY A 231 20.90 9.28 -4.73
N GLN A 232 19.70 9.28 -5.32
CA GLN A 232 19.13 10.39 -6.09
C GLN A 232 17.61 10.30 -6.09
N ILE A 233 16.93 11.40 -6.41
CA ILE A 233 15.47 11.41 -6.55
C ILE A 233 15.11 11.14 -8.02
N PRO A 234 14.26 10.14 -8.34
CA PRO A 234 13.75 9.95 -9.68
C PRO A 234 12.94 11.14 -10.17
N THR A 235 13.04 11.45 -11.46
CA THR A 235 12.18 12.44 -12.10
C THR A 235 10.74 11.95 -12.16
N PHE A 236 9.78 12.86 -11.99
CA PHE A 236 8.37 12.54 -12.18
C PHE A 236 8.12 11.99 -13.60
N PRO A 237 7.29 10.93 -13.75
CA PRO A 237 6.80 10.51 -15.05
C PRO A 237 6.04 11.61 -15.77
N LYS A 238 6.04 11.56 -17.11
CA LYS A 238 5.37 12.56 -17.96
C LYS A 238 3.87 12.67 -17.71
N TYR A 239 3.24 11.59 -17.25
CA TYR A 239 1.79 11.54 -16.99
C TYR A 239 1.40 12.18 -15.65
N THR A 240 2.36 12.51 -14.77
CA THR A 240 2.04 13.17 -13.50
C THR A 240 1.74 14.64 -13.74
N ALA A 241 0.57 15.11 -13.28
CA ALA A 241 0.09 16.47 -13.52
C ALA A 241 1.10 17.54 -13.04
N SER A 242 1.48 18.47 -13.93
CA SER A 242 2.48 19.51 -13.66
C SER A 242 2.09 20.46 -12.51
N SER A 243 0.80 20.65 -12.27
CA SER A 243 0.29 21.37 -11.10
C SER A 243 0.60 20.63 -9.81
N ALA A 244 0.32 19.32 -9.75
CA ALA A 244 0.62 18.47 -8.60
C ALA A 244 2.13 18.42 -8.30
N GLN A 245 2.97 18.27 -9.34
CA GLN A 245 4.44 18.27 -9.17
C GLN A 245 4.94 19.57 -8.52
N ARG A 246 4.46 20.73 -8.98
CA ARG A 246 4.84 22.04 -8.43
C ARG A 246 4.40 22.17 -6.98
N SER A 247 3.17 21.82 -6.68
CA SER A 247 2.63 21.89 -5.31
C SER A 247 3.38 20.96 -4.37
N LEU A 248 3.64 19.70 -4.74
CA LEU A 248 4.40 18.75 -3.93
C LEU A 248 5.80 19.26 -3.60
N LYS A 249 6.52 19.81 -4.60
CA LYS A 249 7.84 20.43 -4.39
C LYS A 249 7.77 21.62 -3.45
N SER A 250 6.78 22.49 -3.61
CA SER A 250 6.59 23.67 -2.76
C SER A 250 6.34 23.30 -1.29
N TYR A 251 5.46 22.33 -1.01
CA TYR A 251 5.19 21.89 0.36
C TYR A 251 6.34 21.08 1.01
N ALA A 252 7.19 20.46 0.19
CA ALA A 252 8.34 19.67 0.64
C ALA A 252 9.68 20.37 0.41
N GLN A 253 9.71 21.70 0.32
CA GLN A 253 10.90 22.48 -0.05
C GLN A 253 12.14 22.13 0.78
N CYS A 254 12.01 22.01 2.11
CA CYS A 254 13.12 21.62 3.00
C CYS A 254 13.72 20.24 2.66
N TYR A 255 12.91 19.29 2.16
CA TYR A 255 13.37 17.97 1.73
C TYR A 255 14.01 18.01 0.34
N VAL A 256 13.53 18.88 -0.54
CA VAL A 256 14.16 19.12 -1.85
C VAL A 256 15.55 19.75 -1.66
N GLU A 257 15.67 20.72 -0.75
CA GLU A 257 16.96 21.33 -0.39
C GLU A 257 17.91 20.33 0.29
N LEU A 258 17.39 19.45 1.15
CA LEU A 258 18.16 18.33 1.70
C LEU A 258 18.76 17.47 0.59
N ALA A 259 17.97 17.15 -0.44
CA ALA A 259 18.45 16.35 -1.57
C ALA A 259 19.48 17.08 -2.43
N ASN A 260 19.33 18.40 -2.63
CA ASN A 260 20.34 19.21 -3.31
C ASN A 260 21.66 19.23 -2.52
N CYS A 261 21.58 19.35 -1.19
CA CYS A 261 22.76 19.27 -0.32
C CYS A 261 23.38 17.87 -0.36
N TYR A 262 22.57 16.80 -0.37
CA TYR A 262 23.05 15.42 -0.52
C TYR A 262 23.82 15.21 -1.84
N ALA A 263 23.36 15.82 -2.94
CA ALA A 263 23.99 15.70 -4.25
C ALA A 263 25.42 16.29 -4.31
N THR A 264 25.79 17.21 -3.41
CA THR A 264 27.17 17.75 -3.35
C THR A 264 28.19 16.71 -2.89
N GLY A 265 27.75 15.63 -2.23
CA GLY A 265 28.62 14.58 -1.70
C GLY A 265 29.32 14.93 -0.39
N LYS A 266 29.11 16.14 0.16
CA LYS A 266 29.84 16.65 1.33
C LYS A 266 29.10 16.35 2.63
N TYR A 267 29.71 15.52 3.47
CA TYR A 267 29.11 15.08 4.73
C TYR A 267 28.90 16.22 5.75
N SER A 268 29.87 17.14 5.88
CA SER A 268 29.80 18.26 6.81
C SER A 268 28.66 19.23 6.49
N GLU A 269 28.49 19.58 5.22
CA GLU A 269 27.41 20.44 4.75
C GLU A 269 26.04 19.80 4.98
N LEU A 270 25.88 18.51 4.63
CA LEU A 270 24.63 17.79 4.86
C LEU A 270 24.30 17.68 6.36
N LYS A 271 25.30 17.38 7.19
CA LYS A 271 25.12 17.32 8.65
C LYS A 271 24.69 18.67 9.22
N ALA A 272 25.34 19.76 8.79
CA ALA A 272 24.98 21.11 9.22
C ALA A 272 23.56 21.47 8.80
N PHE A 273 23.17 21.20 7.54
CA PHE A 273 21.82 21.43 7.05
C PHE A 273 20.76 20.67 7.87
N ILE A 274 21.03 19.40 8.20
CA ILE A 274 20.13 18.58 9.03
C ILE A 274 20.00 19.16 10.45
N GLN A 275 21.11 19.63 11.04
CA GLN A 275 21.10 20.23 12.37
C GLN A 275 20.29 21.53 12.39
N SER A 276 20.46 22.40 11.39
CA SER A 276 19.72 23.66 11.27
C SER A 276 18.21 23.46 11.04
N ASN A 277 17.78 22.34 10.46
CA ASN A 277 16.38 22.04 10.16
C ASN A 277 15.79 20.91 11.03
N MET A 278 16.44 20.58 12.16
CA MET A 278 16.08 19.41 12.98
C MET A 278 14.62 19.44 13.47
N GLU A 279 14.13 20.60 13.91
CA GLU A 279 12.75 20.78 14.38
C GLU A 279 11.72 20.47 13.30
N LYS A 280 12.01 20.80 12.04
CA LYS A 280 11.12 20.51 10.91
C LYS A 280 11.02 19.00 10.65
N PHE A 281 12.15 18.30 10.68
CA PHE A 281 12.16 16.84 10.50
C PHE A 281 11.55 16.09 11.68
N GLN A 282 11.66 16.64 12.89
CA GLN A 282 11.05 16.07 14.09
C GLN A 282 9.53 16.26 14.10
N SER A 283 9.04 17.46 13.77
CA SER A 283 7.59 17.72 13.66
C SER A 283 6.92 16.86 12.58
N ASP A 284 7.60 16.60 11.47
CA ASP A 284 7.13 15.70 10.42
C ASP A 284 7.33 14.19 10.75
N ASN A 285 7.86 13.85 11.93
CA ASN A 285 8.17 12.47 12.38
C ASN A 285 9.11 11.69 11.44
N ASN A 286 10.01 12.39 10.73
CA ASN A 286 10.90 11.79 9.72
C ASN A 286 12.38 11.77 10.14
N LEU A 287 12.72 12.24 11.35
CA LEU A 287 14.10 12.39 11.82
C LEU A 287 14.93 11.10 11.71
N GLY A 288 14.33 9.94 11.98
CA GLY A 288 15.01 8.64 11.87
C GLY A 288 15.44 8.30 10.44
N LEU A 289 14.63 8.68 9.44
CA LEU A 289 14.96 8.52 8.02
C LEU A 289 16.02 9.53 7.58
N VAL A 290 15.94 10.77 8.04
CA VAL A 290 16.95 11.81 7.74
C VAL A 290 18.34 11.39 8.26
N LYS A 291 18.41 10.80 9.46
CA LYS A 291 19.66 10.21 9.97
C LYS A 291 20.17 9.06 9.08
N GLN A 292 19.27 8.26 8.52
CA GLN A 292 19.64 7.21 7.57
C GLN A 292 20.15 7.80 6.24
N VAL A 293 19.54 8.87 5.74
CA VAL A 293 20.05 9.62 4.58
C VAL A 293 21.50 10.06 4.83
N LEU A 294 21.77 10.69 5.97
CA LEU A 294 23.13 11.11 6.34
C LEU A 294 24.11 9.92 6.35
N SER A 295 23.71 8.78 6.91
CA SER A 295 24.55 7.58 6.94
C SER A 295 24.75 6.94 5.56
N SER A 296 23.76 7.04 4.66
CA SER A 296 23.82 6.48 3.31
C SER A 296 24.81 7.23 2.42
N LEU A 297 25.14 8.49 2.75
CA LEU A 297 26.11 9.28 2.00
C LEU A 297 27.50 8.63 1.99
N TYR A 298 27.91 8.03 3.11
CA TYR A 298 29.19 7.33 3.19
C TYR A 298 29.24 6.15 2.21
N LYS A 299 28.19 5.33 2.23
CA LYS A 299 28.02 4.20 1.30
C LYS A 299 28.04 4.67 -0.15
N ARG A 300 27.33 5.77 -0.46
CA ARG A 300 27.28 6.34 -1.80
C ARG A 300 28.64 6.85 -2.27
N ASN A 301 29.40 7.53 -1.40
CA ASN A 301 30.72 8.02 -1.75
C ASN A 301 31.70 6.86 -1.98
N ILE A 302 31.65 5.79 -1.18
CA ILE A 302 32.46 4.59 -1.40
C ILE A 302 32.09 3.92 -2.73
N GLN A 303 30.81 3.77 -3.06
CA GLN A 303 30.36 3.26 -4.36
C GLN A 303 30.83 4.10 -5.55
N ARG A 304 31.03 5.41 -5.37
CA ARG A 304 31.62 6.25 -6.44
C ARG A 304 33.11 5.96 -6.64
N LEU A 305 33.84 5.61 -5.58
CA LEU A 305 35.26 5.26 -5.69
C LEU A 305 35.48 3.97 -6.51
N THR A 306 34.53 3.03 -6.48
CA THR A 306 34.63 1.80 -7.28
C THR A 306 34.54 2.06 -8.79
N GLN A 307 34.03 3.23 -9.21
CA GLN A 307 33.96 3.61 -10.61
C GLN A 307 35.27 4.19 -11.15
N THR A 308 36.15 4.68 -10.27
CA THR A 308 37.39 5.37 -10.65
C THR A 308 38.65 4.62 -10.24
N TYR A 309 38.56 3.74 -9.24
CA TYR A 309 39.69 3.03 -8.67
C TYR A 309 39.49 1.52 -8.73
N LEU A 310 40.52 0.80 -9.17
CA LEU A 310 40.59 -0.66 -9.03
C LEU A 310 41.09 -1.05 -7.63
N THR A 311 42.08 -0.34 -7.11
CA THR A 311 42.65 -0.56 -5.78
C THR A 311 42.88 0.77 -5.08
N LEU A 312 42.48 0.87 -3.82
CA LEU A 312 42.61 2.11 -3.03
C LEU A 312 42.96 1.79 -1.57
N SER A 313 43.80 2.62 -0.95
CA SER A 313 44.16 2.43 0.46
C SER A 313 42.98 2.76 1.39
N LEU A 314 42.88 2.06 2.53
CA LEU A 314 41.88 2.35 3.57
C LEU A 314 42.00 3.79 4.10
N GLN A 315 43.22 4.33 4.11
CA GLN A 315 43.47 5.70 4.54
C GLN A 315 42.94 6.73 3.54
N ASP A 316 43.07 6.46 2.24
CA ASP A 316 42.56 7.35 1.19
C ASP A 316 41.04 7.25 1.06
N ILE A 317 40.46 6.06 1.26
CA ILE A 317 39.01 5.90 1.41
C ILE A 317 38.51 6.74 2.59
N ALA A 318 39.17 6.66 3.75
CA ALA A 318 38.79 7.46 4.91
C ALA A 318 38.86 8.96 4.62
N LYS A 319 39.91 9.44 3.94
CA LYS A 319 40.03 10.86 3.54
C LYS A 319 38.95 11.29 2.55
N ALA A 320 38.73 10.50 1.48
CA ALA A 320 37.77 10.81 0.43
C ALA A 320 36.32 10.84 0.93
N VAL A 321 36.02 10.04 1.94
CA VAL A 321 34.68 9.87 2.50
C VAL A 321 34.51 10.66 3.82
N HIS A 322 35.54 11.39 4.25
CA HIS A 322 35.59 12.17 5.49
C HIS A 322 35.32 11.34 6.76
N LEU A 323 35.86 10.13 6.81
CA LEU A 323 35.90 9.29 8.00
C LEU A 323 37.13 9.60 8.85
N SER A 324 37.01 9.33 10.15
CA SER A 324 38.04 9.70 11.13
C SER A 324 39.25 8.79 11.11
N THR A 325 39.05 7.50 10.80
CA THR A 325 40.10 6.48 10.88
C THR A 325 40.02 5.47 9.74
N SER A 326 41.15 4.85 9.40
CA SER A 326 41.23 3.73 8.45
C SER A 326 40.42 2.52 8.92
N LYS A 327 40.34 2.27 10.24
CA LYS A 327 39.50 1.21 10.83
C LYS A 327 38.01 1.45 10.62
N GLU A 328 37.57 2.71 10.70
CA GLU A 328 36.18 3.06 10.41
C GLU A 328 35.87 2.82 8.92
N ALA A 329 36.79 3.19 8.02
CA ALA A 329 36.67 2.88 6.59
C ALA A 329 36.61 1.37 6.34
N GLU A 330 37.47 0.59 6.98
CA GLU A 330 37.48 -0.88 6.89
C GLU A 330 36.14 -1.48 7.31
N MET A 331 35.61 -1.06 8.47
CA MET A 331 34.32 -1.52 8.97
C MET A 331 33.17 -1.19 8.00
N ARG A 332 33.17 0.01 7.40
CA ARG A 332 32.15 0.41 6.43
C ARG A 332 32.23 -0.39 5.13
N VAL A 333 33.44 -0.58 4.61
CA VAL A 333 33.67 -1.40 3.42
C VAL A 333 33.22 -2.84 3.68
N LEU A 334 33.55 -3.42 4.84
CA LEU A 334 33.12 -4.76 5.22
C LEU A 334 31.59 -4.89 5.28
N GLN A 335 30.90 -3.91 5.88
CA GLN A 335 29.43 -3.87 5.92
C GLN A 335 28.83 -3.81 4.51
N MET A 336 29.44 -3.06 3.59
CA MET A 336 28.99 -2.95 2.21
C MET A 336 29.24 -4.24 1.41
N ILE A 337 30.36 -4.94 1.63
CA ILE A 337 30.62 -6.25 1.03
C ILE A 337 29.58 -7.27 1.52
N GLN A 338 29.34 -7.34 2.84
CA GLN A 338 28.36 -8.25 3.43
C GLN A 338 26.92 -7.95 2.95
N GLY A 339 26.61 -6.67 2.73
CA GLY A 339 25.33 -6.22 2.20
C GLY A 339 25.13 -6.43 0.69
N GLY A 340 26.15 -6.89 -0.04
CA GLY A 340 26.11 -7.00 -1.50
C GLY A 340 26.09 -5.66 -2.23
N ASP A 341 26.54 -4.58 -1.57
CA ASP A 341 26.50 -3.22 -2.11
C ASP A 341 27.69 -2.86 -2.99
N ILE A 342 28.82 -3.55 -2.77
CA ILE A 342 30.05 -3.51 -3.56
C ILE A 342 30.68 -4.90 -3.57
N PHE A 343 31.41 -5.22 -4.63
CA PHE A 343 32.26 -6.41 -4.70
C PHE A 343 33.70 -5.96 -4.47
N ALA A 344 34.29 -6.35 -3.34
CA ALA A 344 35.62 -5.91 -2.97
C ALA A 344 36.30 -6.91 -2.02
N THR A 345 37.63 -6.91 -2.01
CA THR A 345 38.46 -7.68 -1.06
C THR A 345 39.37 -6.75 -0.27
N ILE A 346 39.43 -6.95 1.05
CA ILE A 346 40.26 -6.15 1.96
C ILE A 346 41.56 -6.91 2.24
N ASN A 347 42.70 -6.29 1.93
CA ASN A 347 44.02 -6.77 2.34
C ASN A 347 44.50 -5.98 3.56
N GLN A 348 44.40 -6.60 4.73
CA GLN A 348 44.80 -5.98 6.00
C GLN A 348 46.32 -5.80 6.15
N LYS A 349 47.14 -6.62 5.49
CA LYS A 349 48.61 -6.50 5.58
C LYS A 349 49.09 -5.22 4.91
N ASP A 350 48.53 -4.93 3.74
CA ASP A 350 48.93 -3.77 2.92
C ASP A 350 48.02 -2.55 3.17
N GLY A 351 46.91 -2.72 3.90
CA GLY A 351 45.94 -1.65 4.17
C GLY A 351 45.18 -1.20 2.91
N MET A 352 44.99 -2.11 1.95
CA MET A 352 44.43 -1.84 0.63
C MET A 352 43.08 -2.54 0.43
N VAL A 353 42.20 -1.90 -0.34
CA VAL A 353 40.93 -2.49 -0.80
C VAL A 353 41.01 -2.63 -2.32
N SER A 354 40.77 -3.84 -2.82
CA SER A 354 40.64 -4.11 -4.26
C SER A 354 39.17 -4.25 -4.60
N PHE A 355 38.68 -3.40 -5.50
CA PHE A 355 37.33 -3.42 -6.02
C PHE A 355 37.25 -4.37 -7.23
N HIS A 356 36.15 -5.11 -7.32
CA HIS A 356 35.90 -6.12 -8.34
C HIS A 356 34.58 -5.82 -9.06
N GLU A 357 34.39 -6.43 -10.22
CA GLU A 357 33.10 -6.47 -10.90
C GLU A 357 32.16 -7.50 -10.25
N ASP A 358 30.89 -7.47 -10.65
CA ASP A 358 29.89 -8.44 -10.20
C ASP A 358 30.35 -9.87 -10.56
N PRO A 359 30.48 -10.78 -9.57
CA PRO A 359 30.94 -12.15 -9.82
C PRO A 359 29.92 -13.01 -10.57
N GLU A 360 28.68 -12.55 -10.77
CA GLU A 360 27.64 -13.30 -11.47
C GLU A 360 28.02 -13.57 -12.94
N GLN A 361 28.10 -14.85 -13.29
CA GLN A 361 28.49 -15.31 -14.63
C GLN A 361 27.30 -15.77 -15.48
N TYR A 362 26.09 -15.74 -14.94
CA TYR A 362 24.83 -16.16 -15.58
C TYR A 362 24.81 -17.64 -16.02
N LYS A 363 25.57 -18.50 -15.33
CA LYS A 363 25.74 -19.92 -15.68
C LYS A 363 25.20 -20.88 -14.62
N THR A 364 24.69 -20.36 -13.52
CA THR A 364 24.26 -21.16 -12.37
C THR A 364 22.83 -21.68 -12.57
N CYS A 365 22.50 -22.82 -11.96
CA CYS A 365 21.11 -23.29 -11.89
C CYS A 365 20.19 -22.27 -11.18
N GLU A 366 20.73 -21.51 -10.22
CA GLU A 366 20.01 -20.42 -9.56
C GLU A 366 19.57 -19.34 -10.56
N MET A 367 20.46 -18.92 -11.46
CA MET A 367 20.10 -17.96 -12.52
C MET A 367 19.01 -18.52 -13.44
N ILE A 368 19.07 -19.81 -13.80
CA ILE A 368 18.02 -20.46 -14.59
C ILE A 368 16.66 -20.38 -13.88
N LEU A 369 16.62 -20.67 -12.57
CA LEU A 369 15.40 -20.57 -11.77
C LEU A 369 14.88 -19.13 -11.65
N GLN A 370 15.78 -18.14 -11.54
CA GLN A 370 15.40 -16.72 -11.54
C GLN A 370 14.81 -16.28 -12.89
N ILE A 371 15.40 -16.73 -13.99
CA ILE A 371 14.91 -16.48 -15.35
C ILE A 371 13.54 -17.14 -15.54
N ASP A 372 13.40 -18.42 -15.19
CA ASP A 372 12.13 -19.14 -15.30
C ASP A 372 11.03 -18.45 -14.48
N SER A 373 11.30 -18.08 -13.22
CA SER A 373 10.37 -17.31 -12.40
C SER A 373 9.96 -15.97 -13.04
N SER A 374 10.91 -15.28 -13.68
CA SER A 374 10.64 -14.04 -14.41
C SER A 374 9.78 -14.27 -15.65
N ILE A 375 10.01 -15.36 -16.38
CA ILE A 375 9.20 -15.78 -17.54
C ILE A 375 7.77 -16.10 -17.10
N GLN A 376 7.59 -16.89 -16.04
CA GLN A 376 6.27 -17.22 -15.51
C GLN A 376 5.47 -15.97 -15.13
N ARG A 377 6.13 -15.00 -14.47
CA ARG A 377 5.52 -13.70 -14.13
C ARG A 377 5.12 -12.89 -15.37
N LEU A 378 5.98 -12.86 -16.41
CA LEU A 378 5.68 -12.18 -17.67
C LEU A 378 4.53 -12.85 -18.43
N MET A 379 4.48 -14.18 -18.43
CA MET A 379 3.36 -14.93 -19.03
C MET A 379 2.05 -14.63 -18.32
N GLY A 380 2.04 -14.62 -16.98
CA GLY A 380 0.87 -14.24 -16.19
C GLY A 380 0.42 -12.81 -16.49
N LEU A 381 1.34 -11.85 -16.56
CA LEU A 381 1.03 -10.47 -16.95
C LEU A 381 0.46 -10.37 -18.37
N SER A 382 1.01 -11.12 -19.34
CA SER A 382 0.53 -11.14 -20.71
C SER A 382 -0.90 -11.66 -20.80
N GLN A 383 -1.22 -12.75 -20.09
CA GLN A 383 -2.57 -13.30 -20.04
C GLN A 383 -3.57 -12.30 -19.45
N LYS A 384 -3.17 -11.59 -18.37
CA LYS A 384 -3.99 -10.52 -17.79
C LYS A 384 -4.22 -9.36 -18.75
N LEU A 385 -3.18 -8.93 -19.47
CA LEU A 385 -3.33 -7.86 -20.47
C LEU A 385 -4.30 -8.26 -21.59
N THR A 386 -4.22 -9.51 -22.08
CA THR A 386 -5.18 -10.04 -23.06
C THR A 386 -6.61 -10.03 -22.50
N ALA A 387 -6.81 -10.46 -21.25
CA ALA A 387 -8.15 -10.44 -20.63
C ALA A 387 -8.70 -9.01 -20.48
N ILE A 388 -7.87 -8.04 -20.12
CA ILE A 388 -8.25 -6.62 -20.04
C ILE A 388 -8.60 -6.09 -21.44
N GLU A 389 -7.82 -6.42 -22.45
CA GLU A 389 -8.07 -6.01 -23.85
C GLU A 389 -9.39 -6.59 -24.38
N GLU A 390 -9.68 -7.86 -24.10
CA GLU A 390 -10.96 -8.50 -24.44
C GLU A 390 -12.13 -7.79 -23.74
N HIS A 391 -12.00 -7.52 -22.44
CA HIS A 391 -13.03 -6.81 -21.68
C HIS A 391 -13.31 -5.41 -22.24
N ILE A 392 -12.26 -4.63 -22.55
CA ILE A 392 -12.41 -3.29 -23.14
C ILE A 392 -13.00 -3.39 -24.56
N SER A 393 -12.60 -4.38 -25.35
CA SER A 393 -13.08 -4.57 -26.73
C SER A 393 -14.56 -4.89 -26.79
N CYS A 394 -15.10 -5.53 -25.75
CA CYS A 394 -16.53 -5.83 -25.61
C CYS A 394 -17.33 -4.73 -24.90
N ASP A 395 -16.69 -3.67 -24.39
CA ASP A 395 -17.38 -2.59 -23.68
C ASP A 395 -18.29 -1.80 -24.65
N PRO A 396 -19.62 -1.71 -24.39
CA PRO A 396 -20.55 -1.00 -25.26
C PRO A 396 -20.19 0.47 -25.48
N VAL A 397 -19.58 1.15 -24.49
CA VAL A 397 -19.14 2.55 -24.61
C VAL A 397 -17.97 2.65 -25.58
N TYR A 398 -17.05 1.69 -25.52
CA TYR A 398 -15.90 1.63 -26.43
C TYR A 398 -16.34 1.33 -27.87
N VAL A 399 -17.18 0.30 -28.05
CA VAL A 399 -17.71 -0.12 -29.35
C VAL A 399 -18.53 1.00 -30.01
N THR A 400 -19.38 1.70 -29.26
CA THR A 400 -20.17 2.82 -29.79
C THR A 400 -19.31 4.00 -30.21
N LYS A 401 -18.20 4.28 -29.49
CA LYS A 401 -17.27 5.34 -29.87
C LYS A 401 -16.50 5.01 -31.14
N ILE A 402 -15.97 3.78 -31.26
CA ILE A 402 -15.29 3.33 -32.48
C ILE A 402 -16.24 3.27 -33.67
N GLY A 403 -17.48 2.80 -33.46
CA GLY A 403 -18.50 2.75 -34.49
C GLY A 403 -18.89 4.13 -35.04
N ARG A 404 -18.72 5.19 -34.25
CA ARG A 404 -18.93 6.60 -34.69
C ARG A 404 -17.71 7.20 -35.39
N GLU A 405 -16.50 6.78 -35.02
CA GLU A 405 -15.24 7.27 -35.60
C GLU A 405 -14.84 6.57 -36.90
N ARG A 406 -15.42 5.39 -37.21
CA ARG A 406 -15.31 4.84 -38.56
C ARG A 406 -16.17 5.69 -39.51
N PRO A 407 -15.60 6.38 -40.52
CA PRO A 407 -16.44 6.89 -41.60
C PRO A 407 -17.21 5.69 -42.15
N ARG A 408 -18.51 5.88 -42.40
CA ARG A 408 -19.26 4.95 -43.24
C ARG A 408 -18.39 4.75 -44.48
N PHE A 409 -17.92 3.52 -44.72
CA PHE A 409 -17.37 3.19 -46.02
C PHE A 409 -18.51 3.46 -47.00
N ASP A 410 -18.42 4.57 -47.73
CA ASP A 410 -19.24 4.79 -48.91
C ASP A 410 -18.86 3.66 -49.86
N PHE A 411 -19.82 2.80 -50.17
CA PHE A 411 -19.64 1.64 -51.04
C PHE A 411 -19.37 2.03 -52.52
N ASP A 412 -19.24 3.33 -52.81
CA ASP A 412 -19.10 3.88 -54.15
C ASP A 412 -17.65 4.07 -54.62
N ASP A 413 -16.64 3.86 -53.76
CA ASP A 413 -15.22 3.93 -54.14
C ASP A 413 -14.63 2.56 -54.57
N PHE A 414 -15.44 1.70 -55.19
CA PHE A 414 -14.90 0.61 -56.00
C PHE A 414 -14.55 1.14 -57.38
N ASP A 415 -13.27 1.48 -57.55
CA ASP A 415 -12.61 1.72 -58.83
C ASP A 415 -13.12 0.73 -59.89
N SER A 416 -13.78 1.28 -60.90
CA SER A 416 -14.19 0.53 -62.09
C SER A 416 -12.95 0.02 -62.80
N VAL A 417 -12.78 -1.30 -62.76
CA VAL A 417 -11.76 -2.07 -63.47
C VAL A 417 -11.68 -1.60 -64.94
N PRO A 418 -10.50 -1.24 -65.47
CA PRO A 418 -10.37 -0.89 -66.89
C PRO A 418 -10.64 -2.12 -67.75
N HIS A 419 -11.68 -2.09 -68.58
CA HIS A 419 -11.91 -3.13 -69.58
C HIS A 419 -10.75 -3.14 -70.59
N LYS A 420 -10.14 -4.31 -70.73
CA LYS A 420 -9.01 -4.63 -71.61
C LYS A 420 -9.24 -4.23 -73.07
N PHE A 421 -8.13 -3.82 -73.69
CA PHE A 421 -7.87 -3.85 -75.13
C PHE A 421 -8.32 -5.16 -75.79
N LEU A 422 -8.99 -5.01 -76.94
CA LEU A 422 -8.91 -5.91 -78.09
C LEU A 422 -8.01 -5.24 -79.13
#